data_AF-A0A5R1NLD9-F1
#
_entry.id   AF-A0A5R1NLD9-F1
#
_cell.length_a   1.000
_cell.length_b   1.000
_cell.length_c   1.000
_cell.angle_alpha   90.00
_cell.angle_beta   90.00
_cell.angle_gamma   90.00
#
_symmetry.space_group_name_H-M   'P 1'
#
loop_
_entity.id
_entity.type
_entity.pdbx_description
1 polymer ?
#
loop_
_entity_poly.entity_id
_entity_poly.type
_entity_poly.pdbx_seq_one_letter_code
_entity_poly.pdbx_strand_id
1 'polypeptide(L)'
;MTPGIAIAFVLTLTALATFQLLLAAGLPFGRWAWGGQHPVLPPRLRVGSVLAVVTYAIFAFIALERVDVTNVFTDPLVAVITMWVIAGYLMLSVLPNLASKSAKEKRVMVPVSLTLGILATLIAVS
;
A
#
# COMPACT_ATOMS: atom_id res chain seq x y z
N MET A 1 10.53 -19.32 -4.92
CA MET A 1 10.30 -18.08 -4.16
C MET A 1 11.41 -17.09 -4.47
N THR A 2 11.10 -15.87 -4.92
CA THR A 2 12.12 -14.83 -5.15
C THR A 2 11.99 -13.76 -4.08
N PRO A 3 12.86 -13.75 -3.05
CA PRO A 3 12.89 -12.71 -2.01
C PRO A 3 12.85 -11.28 -2.59
N GLY A 4 13.38 -11.09 -3.81
CA GLY A 4 13.32 -9.82 -4.53
C GLY A 4 11.91 -9.25 -4.74
N ILE A 5 10.87 -10.08 -4.93
CA ILE A 5 9.49 -9.60 -5.12
C ILE A 5 8.95 -9.03 -3.80
N ALA A 6 9.14 -9.74 -2.69
CA ALA A 6 8.74 -9.27 -1.37
C ALA A 6 9.51 -8.00 -0.98
N ILE A 7 10.82 -7.93 -1.27
CA ILE A 7 11.62 -6.72 -1.03
C ILE A 7 11.07 -5.54 -1.84
N ALA A 8 10.81 -5.70 -3.14
CA ALA A 8 10.24 -4.64 -3.97
C ALA A 8 8.87 -4.16 -3.45
N PHE A 9 8.03 -5.09 -2.99
CA PHE A 9 6.73 -4.79 -2.39
C PHE A 9 6.88 -3.96 -1.11
N VAL A 10 7.73 -4.41 -0.18
CA VAL A 10 8.01 -3.73 1.09
C VAL A 10 8.63 -2.35 0.87
N LEU A 11 9.56 -2.20 -0.07
CA LEU A 11 10.16 -0.91 -0.42
C LEU A 11 9.11 0.07 -0.96
N THR A 12 8.20 -0.42 -1.82
CA THR A 12 7.11 0.41 -2.36
C THR A 12 6.15 0.86 -1.26
N LEU A 13 5.76 -0.06 -0.36
CA LEU A 13 4.93 0.27 0.81
C LEU A 13 5.64 1.25 1.77
N THR A 14 6.95 1.10 1.95
CA THR A 14 7.74 2.00 2.82
C THR A 14 7.81 3.41 2.24
N ALA A 15 7.98 3.54 0.93
CA ALA A 15 7.91 4.83 0.24
C ALA A 15 6.52 5.48 0.40
N LEU A 16 5.44 4.71 0.23
CA LEU A 16 4.08 5.19 0.47
C LEU A 16 3.83 5.56 1.93
N ALA A 17 4.30 4.76 2.89
CA ALA A 17 4.17 5.05 4.31
C ALA A 17 4.88 6.37 4.65
N THR A 18 6.08 6.58 4.12
CA THR A 18 6.81 7.85 4.26
C THR A 18 5.99 9.01 3.69
N PHE A 19 5.43 8.86 2.48
CA PHE A 19 4.56 9.86 1.88
C PHE A 19 3.31 10.16 2.76
N GLN A 20 2.66 9.14 3.31
CA GLN A 20 1.51 9.31 4.21
C GLN A 20 1.90 9.99 5.53
N LEU A 21 3.09 9.72 6.07
CA LEU A 21 3.60 10.42 7.26
C LEU A 21 3.83 11.91 6.98
N LEU A 22 4.39 12.27 5.82
CA LEU A 22 4.55 13.67 5.41
C LEU A 22 3.19 14.38 5.28
N LEU A 23 2.19 13.69 4.73
CA LEU A 23 0.81 14.18 4.66
C LEU A 23 0.18 14.39 6.05
N ALA A 24 0.37 13.43 6.95
CA ALA A 24 -0.11 13.52 8.33
C ALA A 24 0.57 14.67 9.10
N ALA A 25 1.86 14.92 8.84
CA ALA A 25 2.61 16.06 9.37
C ALA A 25 2.16 17.41 8.80
N GLY A 26 1.32 17.42 7.75
CA GLY A 26 0.75 18.64 7.18
C GLY A 26 1.59 19.30 6.08
N LEU A 27 2.53 18.57 5.48
CA LEU A 27 3.27 19.08 4.33
C LEU A 27 2.34 19.23 3.11
N PRO A 28 2.67 20.13 2.15
CA PRO A 28 1.79 20.49 1.04
C PRO A 28 1.76 19.45 -0.10
N PHE A 29 1.72 18.16 0.25
CA PHE A 29 1.69 17.04 -0.69
C PHE A 29 0.28 16.49 -0.97
N GLY A 30 -0.77 17.09 -0.42
CA GLY A 30 -2.14 16.59 -0.56
C GLY A 30 -2.68 16.67 -2.00
N ARG A 31 -2.03 17.40 -2.92
CA ARG A 31 -2.40 17.40 -4.36
C ARG A 31 -2.22 16.04 -5.05
N TRP A 32 -1.39 15.17 -4.47
CA TRP A 32 -1.07 13.84 -4.99
C TRP A 32 -1.83 12.71 -4.29
N ALA A 33 -2.73 13.01 -3.36
CA ALA A 33 -3.48 12.02 -2.59
C ALA A 33 -4.89 12.51 -2.26
N TRP A 34 -5.75 11.62 -1.77
CA TRP A 34 -7.09 11.96 -1.25
C TRP A 34 -7.91 12.82 -2.23
N GLY A 35 -7.82 12.55 -3.54
CA GLY A 35 -8.55 13.29 -4.57
C GLY A 35 -7.93 14.62 -4.98
N GLY A 36 -6.80 15.03 -4.38
CA GLY A 36 -6.02 16.21 -4.77
C GLY A 36 -6.64 17.58 -4.45
N GLN A 37 -7.77 17.62 -3.73
CA GLN A 37 -8.55 18.85 -3.47
C GLN A 37 -7.87 19.79 -2.46
N HIS A 38 -7.10 19.22 -1.53
CA HIS A 38 -6.47 19.97 -0.45
C HIS A 38 -4.95 19.85 -0.57
N PRO A 39 -4.23 20.94 -0.91
CA PRO A 39 -2.77 20.91 -0.94
C PRO A 39 -2.15 20.53 0.41
N VAL A 40 -2.72 21.03 1.50
CA VAL A 40 -2.42 20.62 2.87
C VAL A 40 -3.64 19.92 3.43
N LEU A 41 -3.48 18.72 3.98
CA LEU A 41 -4.63 17.92 4.41
C LEU A 41 -5.32 18.52 5.65
N PRO A 42 -6.66 18.58 5.67
CA PRO A 42 -7.43 18.87 6.87
C PRO A 42 -7.25 17.74 7.91
N PRO A 43 -7.49 18.00 9.21
CA PRO A 43 -7.24 17.04 10.29
C PRO A 43 -7.84 15.65 10.07
N ARG A 44 -9.06 15.57 9.54
CA ARG A 44 -9.74 14.29 9.26
C ARG A 44 -8.97 13.43 8.26
N LEU A 45 -8.42 14.03 7.20
CA LEU A 45 -7.64 13.28 6.19
C LEU A 45 -6.24 12.92 6.70
N ARG A 46 -5.69 13.68 7.66
CA ARG A 46 -4.43 13.32 8.34
C ARG A 46 -4.57 12.03 9.15
N VAL A 47 -5.71 11.85 9.84
CA VAL A 47 -6.02 10.58 10.53
C VAL A 47 -6.09 9.44 9.52
N GLY A 48 -6.73 9.66 8.36
CA GLY A 48 -6.73 8.71 7.25
C GLY A 48 -5.31 8.33 6.80
N SER A 49 -4.41 9.30 6.68
CA SER A 49 -3.00 9.04 6.36
C SER A 49 -2.28 8.21 7.42
N VAL A 50 -2.52 8.47 8.71
CA VAL A 50 -1.95 7.65 9.80
C VAL A 50 -2.47 6.20 9.73
N LEU A 51 -3.77 6.02 9.52
CA LEU A 51 -4.37 4.69 9.35
C LEU A 51 -3.80 3.96 8.12
N ALA A 52 -3.55 4.68 7.02
CA ALA A 52 -2.91 4.10 5.84
C ALA A 52 -1.51 3.56 6.14
N VAL A 53 -0.70 4.29 6.93
CA VAL A 53 0.63 3.81 7.37
C VAL A 53 0.53 2.50 8.13
N VAL A 54 -0.41 2.39 9.08
CA VAL A 54 -0.63 1.17 9.85
C VAL A 54 -1.02 0.00 8.93
N THR A 55 -1.95 0.24 8.01
CA THR A 55 -2.36 -0.76 7.01
C THR A 55 -1.17 -1.22 6.15
N TYR A 56 -0.31 -0.31 5.69
CA TYR A 56 0.87 -0.68 4.90
C TYR A 56 1.88 -1.50 5.71
N ALA A 57 2.06 -1.19 7.00
CA ALA A 57 2.91 -1.98 7.89
C ALA A 57 2.38 -3.42 8.05
N ILE A 58 1.07 -3.58 8.21
CA ILE A 58 0.41 -4.89 8.29
C ILE A 58 0.61 -5.67 6.98
N PHE A 59 0.43 -5.02 5.82
CA PHE A 59 0.65 -5.67 4.52
C PHE A 59 2.10 -6.10 4.31
N ALA A 60 3.06 -5.26 4.68
CA ALA A 60 4.48 -5.59 4.61
C ALA A 60 4.81 -6.79 5.49
N PHE A 61 4.32 -6.81 6.74
CA PHE A 61 4.51 -7.93 7.65
C PHE A 61 3.96 -9.25 7.08
N ILE A 62 2.71 -9.26 6.59
CA ILE A 62 2.10 -10.47 6.02
C ILE A 62 2.83 -10.94 4.75
N ALA A 63 3.32 -10.00 3.93
CA ALA A 63 4.12 -10.36 2.76
C ALA A 63 5.46 -11.00 3.14
N LEU A 64 6.12 -10.53 4.22
CA LEU A 64 7.35 -11.12 4.75
C LEU A 64 7.10 -12.49 5.39
N GLU A 65 5.98 -12.63 6.09
CA GLU A 65 5.53 -13.90 6.66
C GLU A 65 5.28 -14.94 5.56
N ARG A 66 4.67 -14.53 4.44
CA ARG A 66 4.37 -15.40 3.30
C ARG A 66 5.61 -15.93 2.58
N VAL A 67 6.78 -15.31 2.80
CA VAL A 67 8.07 -15.74 2.25
C VAL A 67 9.04 -16.22 3.33
N ASP A 68 8.51 -16.64 4.49
CA ASP A 68 9.21 -17.27 5.61
C ASP A 68 10.32 -16.42 6.25
N VAL A 69 10.20 -15.08 6.16
CA VAL A 69 11.16 -14.14 6.78
C VAL A 69 10.88 -13.95 8.27
N THR A 70 9.62 -13.87 8.71
CA THR A 70 9.26 -13.57 10.10
C THR A 70 8.73 -14.75 10.92
N ASN A 71 8.30 -15.86 10.31
CA ASN A 71 7.90 -17.13 10.95
C ASN A 71 7.07 -16.99 12.25
N VAL A 72 6.14 -16.04 12.28
CA VAL A 72 5.25 -15.75 13.43
C VAL A 72 3.98 -16.60 13.37
N PHE A 73 3.44 -16.88 12.19
CA PHE A 73 2.24 -17.68 12.02
C PHE A 73 2.57 -19.17 12.17
N THR A 74 1.80 -19.86 13.00
CA THR A 74 1.98 -21.29 13.24
C THR A 74 1.45 -22.15 12.09
N ASP A 75 0.40 -21.69 11.40
CA ASP A 75 -0.18 -22.35 10.23
C ASP A 75 0.14 -21.55 8.95
N PRO A 76 0.92 -22.11 8.01
CA PRO A 76 1.25 -21.46 6.74
C PRO A 76 0.02 -21.05 5.92
N LEU A 77 -1.12 -21.74 6.08
CA LEU A 77 -2.35 -21.41 5.36
C LEU A 77 -2.86 -20.00 5.72
N VAL A 78 -2.60 -19.53 6.95
CA VAL A 78 -3.00 -18.18 7.37
C VAL A 78 -2.28 -17.12 6.55
N ALA A 79 -0.96 -17.28 6.32
CA ALA A 79 -0.19 -16.37 5.48
C ALA A 79 -0.70 -16.40 4.04
N VAL A 80 -0.97 -17.59 3.49
CA VAL A 80 -1.48 -17.77 2.11
C VAL A 80 -2.81 -17.07 1.91
N ILE A 81 -3.81 -17.36 2.76
CA ILE A 81 -5.17 -16.81 2.64
C ILE A 81 -5.11 -15.29 2.81
N THR A 82 -4.40 -14.80 3.83
CA THR A 82 -4.35 -13.36 4.11
C THR A 82 -3.63 -12.61 3.00
N MET A 83 -2.58 -13.18 2.40
CA MET A 83 -1.90 -12.58 1.26
C MET A 83 -2.82 -12.48 0.02
N TRP A 84 -3.68 -13.48 -0.22
CA TRP A 84 -4.69 -13.40 -1.28
C TRP A 84 -5.72 -12.29 -1.03
N VAL A 85 -6.16 -12.11 0.22
CA VAL A 85 -7.06 -11.01 0.61
C VAL A 85 -6.39 -9.66 0.33
N ILE A 86 -5.12 -9.50 0.70
CA ILE A 86 -4.33 -8.28 0.43
C ILE A 86 -4.19 -8.04 -1.07
N ALA A 87 -3.87 -9.06 -1.84
CA ALA A 87 -3.74 -8.96 -3.30
C ALA A 87 -5.06 -8.48 -3.94
N GLY A 88 -6.19 -9.08 -3.55
CA GLY A 88 -7.52 -8.66 -4.00
C GLY A 88 -7.83 -7.20 -3.62
N TYR A 89 -7.58 -6.82 -2.37
CA TYR A 89 -7.76 -5.45 -1.89
C TYR A 89 -6.92 -4.44 -2.70
N LEU A 90 -5.63 -4.73 -2.92
CA LEU A 90 -4.73 -3.83 -3.64
C LEU A 90 -5.08 -3.71 -5.12
N MET A 91 -5.55 -4.80 -5.76
CA MET A 91 -6.06 -4.74 -7.13
C MET A 91 -7.29 -3.83 -7.23
N LEU A 92 -8.22 -3.93 -6.27
CA LEU A 92 -9.40 -3.06 -6.22
C LEU A 92 -9.02 -1.60 -5.89
N SER A 93 -7.93 -1.38 -5.15
CA SER A 93 -7.45 -0.03 -4.79
C SER A 93 -7.02 0.82 -5.99
N VAL A 94 -6.81 0.21 -7.16
CA VAL A 94 -6.53 0.92 -8.41
C VAL A 94 -7.76 1.70 -8.90
N LEU A 95 -8.97 1.21 -8.65
CA LEU A 95 -10.21 1.79 -9.18
C LEU A 95 -10.46 3.23 -8.66
N PRO A 96 -10.34 3.52 -7.35
CA PRO A 96 -10.43 4.90 -6.86
C PRO A 96 -9.37 5.83 -7.47
N ASN A 97 -8.14 5.35 -7.67
CA ASN A 97 -7.05 6.13 -8.27
C ASN A 97 -7.32 6.45 -9.75
N LEU A 98 -7.90 5.52 -10.49
CA LEU A 98 -8.36 5.73 -11.87
C LEU A 98 -9.53 6.72 -11.93
N ALA A 99 -10.44 6.67 -10.95
CA ALA A 99 -11.57 7.57 -10.83
C ALA A 99 -11.20 8.98 -10.31
N SER A 100 -9.96 9.19 -9.85
CA SER A 100 -9.54 10.49 -9.34
C SER A 100 -9.63 11.61 -10.38
N LYS A 101 -10.14 12.76 -9.93
CA LYS A 101 -10.20 14.02 -10.70
C LYS A 101 -8.85 14.73 -10.79
N SER A 102 -7.88 14.38 -9.94
CA SER A 102 -6.54 14.96 -9.97
C SER A 102 -5.65 14.23 -10.97
N ALA A 103 -5.25 14.93 -12.05
CA ALA A 103 -4.31 14.37 -13.03
C ALA A 103 -2.94 14.01 -12.43
N LYS A 104 -2.50 14.75 -11.39
CA LYS A 104 -1.25 14.49 -10.68
C LYS A 104 -1.34 13.22 -9.84
N GLU A 105 -2.43 13.04 -9.12
CA GLU A 105 -2.70 11.81 -8.35
C GLU A 105 -2.79 10.62 -9.29
N LYS A 106 -3.56 10.72 -10.38
CA LYS A 106 -3.72 9.64 -11.36
C LYS A 106 -2.37 9.18 -11.94
N ARG A 107 -1.50 10.12 -12.34
CA ARG A 107 -0.19 9.80 -12.93
C ARG A 107 0.75 9.06 -11.98
N VAL A 108 0.61 9.26 -10.67
CA VAL A 108 1.50 8.67 -9.66
C VAL A 108 0.86 7.44 -9.01
N MET A 109 -0.38 7.58 -8.54
CA MET A 109 -1.05 6.57 -7.70
C MET A 109 -1.60 5.40 -8.50
N VAL A 110 -1.98 5.58 -9.78
CA VAL A 110 -2.40 4.44 -10.62
C VAL A 110 -1.23 3.48 -10.87
N PRO A 111 -0.06 3.93 -11.36
CA PRO A 111 1.10 3.03 -11.50
C PRO A 111 1.48 2.39 -10.16
N VAL A 112 1.55 3.16 -9.08
CA VAL A 112 1.94 2.62 -7.76
C VAL A 112 0.95 1.57 -7.24
N SER A 113 -0.35 1.83 -7.29
CA SER A 113 -1.36 0.85 -6.84
C SER A 113 -1.39 -0.38 -7.74
N LEU A 114 -1.20 -0.24 -9.04
CA LEU A 114 -1.10 -1.37 -9.96
C LEU A 114 0.14 -2.21 -9.69
N THR A 115 1.31 -1.57 -9.49
CA THR A 115 2.55 -2.25 -9.10
C THR A 115 2.38 -3.02 -7.81
N LEU A 116 1.78 -2.40 -6.78
CA LEU A 116 1.51 -3.07 -5.50
C LEU A 116 0.54 -4.25 -5.67
N GLY A 117 -0.53 -4.09 -6.46
CA GLY A 117 -1.44 -5.18 -6.78
C GLY A 117 -0.70 -6.36 -7.43
N ILE A 118 0.07 -6.10 -8.49
CA ILE A 118 0.82 -7.13 -9.22
C ILE A 118 1.81 -7.84 -8.29
N LEU A 119 2.62 -7.09 -7.54
CA LEU A 119 3.59 -7.66 -6.60
C LEU A 119 2.89 -8.50 -5.52
N ALA A 120 1.78 -8.02 -4.97
CA ALA A 120 1.01 -8.76 -3.98
C ALA A 120 0.46 -10.08 -4.53
N THR A 121 -0.08 -10.08 -5.76
CA THR A 121 -0.55 -11.30 -6.43
C THR A 121 0.59 -12.28 -6.68
N LEU A 122 1.76 -11.80 -7.11
CA LEU A 122 2.93 -12.65 -7.33
C LEU A 122 3.40 -13.31 -6.02
N ILE A 123 3.36 -12.58 -4.90
CA ILE A 123 3.68 -13.14 -3.58
C ILE A 123 2.60 -14.17 -3.16
N ALA A 124 1.32 -13.88 -3.38
CA ALA A 124 0.23 -14.76 -3.00
C ALA A 124 0.30 -16.14 -3.70
N VAL A 125 0.69 -16.16 -4.98
CA VAL A 125 0.84 -17.38 -5.80
C VAL A 125 2.14 -18.15 -5.50
N SER A 126 3.12 -17.53 -4.82
CA SER A 126 4.50 -18.04 -4.74
C SER A 126 4.78 -19.20 -3.79
#